data_AF-A0A7S1N1W1-F1
#
_entry.id   AF-A0A7S1N1W1-F1
#
_cell.length_a   1.000
_cell.length_b   1.000
_cell.length_c   1.000
_cell.angle_alpha   90.00
_cell.angle_beta   90.00
_cell.angle_gamma   90.00
#
_symmetry.space_group_name_H-M   'P 1'
#
loop_
_entity.id
_entity.type
_entity.pdbx_description
1 polymer ?
#
loop_
_entity_poly.entity_id
_entity_poly.type
_entity_poly.pdbx_seq_one_letter_code
_entity_poly.pdbx_strand_id
1 'polypeptide(L)'
;ANAQVNPAGLCPLRGAAQYGHLACVKCLFENRAQLDRGNSFSPLMVASQEGHLACVEYLIDQRADVGQQTREAENEGTTALILAAMNGHLACMKSLIGGGAQVKQ
;
A
#
# COMPACT_ATOMS: atom_id res chain seq x y z
N ALA A 1 24.89 -10.01 -0.95
CA ALA A 1 24.56 -8.62 -0.56
C ALA A 1 23.59 -8.70 0.61
N ASN A 2 24.04 -8.28 1.79
CA ASN A 2 23.32 -8.45 3.05
C ASN A 2 22.02 -7.63 3.05
N ALA A 3 20.88 -8.32 3.04
CA ALA A 3 19.59 -7.74 3.37
C ALA A 3 19.64 -7.35 4.86
N GLN A 4 20.05 -6.12 5.15
CA GLN A 4 19.94 -5.56 6.49
C GLN A 4 18.47 -5.33 6.78
N VAL A 5 17.85 -6.31 7.43
CA VAL A 5 16.55 -6.16 8.08
C VAL A 5 16.70 -5.06 9.13
N ASN A 6 16.07 -3.91 8.90
CA ASN A 6 16.04 -2.85 9.90
C ASN A 6 15.14 -3.34 11.06
N PRO A 7 15.65 -3.48 12.29
CA PRO A 7 14.94 -4.09 13.42
C PRO A 7 13.64 -3.36 13.82
N ALA A 8 13.38 -2.17 13.28
CA ALA A 8 12.12 -1.45 13.50
C ALA A 8 10.99 -1.85 12.53
N GLY A 9 11.23 -2.72 11.54
CA GLY A 9 10.22 -3.06 10.51
C GLY A 9 9.71 -1.85 9.72
N LEU A 10 10.43 -0.73 9.78
CA LEU A 10 10.07 0.56 9.18
C LEU A 10 10.48 0.55 7.71
N CYS A 11 9.56 0.17 6.83
CA CYS A 11 9.64 0.49 5.41
C CYS A 11 9.31 1.99 5.24
N PRO A 12 10.27 2.85 4.84
CA PRO A 12 10.03 4.29 4.73
C PRO A 12 8.91 4.63 3.75
N LEU A 13 8.81 3.87 2.66
CA LEU A 13 7.75 4.04 1.67
C LEU A 13 6.37 3.75 2.28
N ARG A 14 6.25 2.74 3.14
CA ARG A 14 5.01 2.44 3.86
C ARG A 14 4.64 3.58 4.80
N GLY A 15 5.58 4.10 5.59
CA GLY A 15 5.34 5.24 6.47
C GLY A 15 4.90 6.49 5.70
N ALA A 16 5.60 6.84 4.62
CA ALA A 16 5.22 7.97 3.77
C ALA A 16 3.82 7.80 3.16
N ALA A 17 3.48 6.58 2.74
CA ALA A 17 2.15 6.25 2.20
C ALA A 17 1.06 6.32 3.28
N GLN A 18 1.33 5.81 4.49
CA GLN A 18 0.43 5.83 5.63
C GLN A 18 0.08 7.25 6.10
N TYR A 19 1.02 8.20 6.01
CA TYR A 19 0.79 9.59 6.40
C TYR A 19 0.48 10.52 5.22
N GLY A 20 0.27 9.97 4.01
CA GLY A 20 -0.16 10.75 2.85
C GLY A 20 0.91 11.67 2.26
N HIS A 21 2.19 11.42 2.56
CA HIS A 21 3.31 12.25 2.13
C HIS A 21 3.72 11.94 0.68
N LEU A 22 2.89 12.34 -0.28
CA LEU A 22 3.07 12.01 -1.70
C LEU A 22 4.47 12.32 -2.24
N ALA A 23 5.05 13.48 -1.90
CA ALA A 23 6.38 13.85 -2.37
C ALA A 23 7.46 12.87 -1.87
N CYS A 24 7.34 12.40 -0.62
CA CYS A 24 8.21 11.38 -0.06
C CYS A 24 7.96 10.02 -0.72
N VAL A 25 6.68 9.65 -0.96
CA VAL A 25 6.32 8.41 -1.67
C VAL A 25 6.99 8.37 -3.04
N LYS A 26 6.89 9.46 -3.82
CA LYS A 26 7.54 9.58 -5.13
C LYS A 26 9.06 9.41 -5.05
N CYS A 27 9.70 10.19 -4.20
CA CYS A 27 11.16 10.16 -4.01
C CYS A 27 11.64 8.76 -3.60
N LEU A 28 10.96 8.13 -2.64
CA LEU A 28 11.34 6.81 -2.12
C LEU A 28 11.11 5.70 -3.16
N PHE A 29 10.03 5.78 -3.94
CA PHE A 29 9.73 4.83 -4.99
C PHE A 29 10.79 4.89 -6.11
N GLU A 30 11.10 6.10 -6.60
CA GLU A 30 12.09 6.34 -7.66
C GLU A 30 13.51 5.87 -7.28
N ASN A 31 13.88 6.02 -6.00
CA ASN A 31 15.18 5.60 -5.49
C ASN A 31 15.23 4.11 -5.09
N ARG A 32 14.19 3.33 -5.42
CA ARG A 32 14.06 1.90 -5.06
C ARG A 32 14.34 1.66 -3.58
N ALA A 33 13.92 2.59 -2.71
CA ALA A 33 14.04 2.43 -1.26
C ALA A 33 13.48 1.04 -0.92
N GLN A 34 14.30 0.21 -0.25
CA GLN A 34 14.07 -1.22 -0.12
C GLN A 34 12.60 -1.50 0.17
N LEU A 35 11.91 -2.03 -0.84
CA LEU A 35 10.55 -2.54 -0.71
C LEU A 35 10.67 -3.72 0.23
N ASP A 36 10.51 -3.45 1.52
CA ASP A 36 10.52 -4.46 2.55
C ASP A 36 9.51 -5.53 2.14
N ARG A 37 10.02 -6.72 1.83
CA ARG A 37 9.23 -7.90 1.46
C ARG A 37 8.73 -8.62 2.73
N GLY A 38 8.63 -7.90 3.84
CA GLY A 38 7.98 -8.37 5.05
C GLY A 38 6.50 -8.64 4.80
N ASN A 39 5.97 -9.63 5.52
CA ASN A 39 4.58 -10.10 5.42
C ASN A 39 3.50 -9.08 5.87
N SER A 40 3.89 -7.83 6.12
CA SER A 40 3.05 -6.72 6.58
C SER A 40 2.23 -6.05 5.45
N PHE A 41 1.28 -5.18 5.83
CA PHE A 41 0.56 -4.30 4.90
C PHE A 41 1.48 -3.56 3.91
N SER A 42 1.09 -3.56 2.64
CA SER A 42 1.83 -2.86 1.58
C SER A 42 1.64 -1.33 1.66
N PRO A 43 2.50 -0.53 0.99
CA PRO A 43 2.29 0.91 0.87
C PRO A 43 0.91 1.27 0.30
N LEU A 44 0.41 0.50 -0.66
CA LEU A 44 -0.92 0.70 -1.24
C LEU A 44 -2.03 0.41 -0.21
N MET A 45 -1.87 -0.65 0.60
CA MET A 45 -2.82 -1.00 1.66
C MET A 45 -2.94 0.10 2.71
N VAL A 46 -1.81 0.59 3.24
CA VAL A 46 -1.84 1.64 4.28
C VAL A 46 -2.35 2.98 3.74
N ALA A 47 -1.98 3.37 2.51
CA ALA A 47 -2.54 4.58 1.90
C ALA A 47 -4.06 4.47 1.67
N SER A 48 -4.53 3.26 1.33
CA SER A 48 -5.95 2.99 1.12
C SER A 48 -6.74 2.97 2.42
N GLN A 49 -6.15 2.39 3.48
CA GLN A 49 -6.72 2.38 4.83
C GLN A 49 -6.92 3.78 5.39
N GLU A 50 -5.95 4.69 5.17
CA GLU A 50 -5.97 6.07 5.69
C GLU A 50 -6.60 7.08 4.70
N GLY A 51 -7.10 6.62 3.54
CA GLY A 51 -7.82 7.46 2.60
C GLY A 51 -6.96 8.44 1.79
N HIS A 52 -5.66 8.18 1.68
CA HIS A 52 -4.71 9.03 0.97
C HIS A 52 -4.74 8.82 -0.55
N LEU A 53 -5.80 9.31 -1.19
CA LEU A 53 -6.08 9.14 -2.61
C LEU A 53 -4.88 9.40 -3.53
N ALA A 54 -4.18 10.52 -3.35
CA ALA A 54 -3.05 10.88 -4.23
C ALA A 54 -1.89 9.86 -4.15
N CYS A 55 -1.66 9.27 -2.96
CA CYS A 55 -0.70 8.19 -2.79
C CYS A 55 -1.20 6.90 -3.45
N VAL A 56 -2.50 6.58 -3.32
CA VAL A 56 -3.13 5.42 -3.95
C VAL A 56 -2.99 5.49 -5.47
N GLU A 57 -3.39 6.60 -6.08
CA GLU A 57 -3.31 6.80 -7.53
C GLU A 57 -1.88 6.67 -8.04
N TYR A 58 -0.93 7.35 -7.38
CA TYR A 58 0.47 7.23 -7.77
C TYR A 58 1.00 5.80 -7.66
N LEU A 59 0.70 5.07 -6.58
CA LEU A 59 1.15 3.69 -6.42
C LEU A 59 0.54 2.75 -7.48
N ILE A 60 -0.72 2.95 -7.85
CA ILE A 60 -1.37 2.22 -8.95
C ILE A 60 -0.68 2.53 -10.29
N ASP A 61 -0.38 3.79 -10.57
CA ASP A 61 0.33 4.21 -11.79
C ASP A 61 1.73 3.58 -11.88
N GLN A 62 2.38 3.42 -10.73
CA GLN A 62 3.66 2.71 -10.62
C GLN A 62 3.54 1.18 -10.65
N ARG A 63 2.38 0.63 -11.03
CA ARG A 63 2.11 -0.81 -11.15
C ARG A 63 2.26 -1.56 -9.83
N ALA A 64 1.91 -0.94 -8.69
CA ALA A 64 1.76 -1.68 -7.44
C ALA A 64 0.73 -2.80 -7.61
N ASP A 65 0.94 -3.93 -6.94
CA ASP A 65 0.01 -5.06 -6.98
C ASP A 65 -1.28 -4.71 -6.21
N VAL A 66 -2.29 -4.27 -6.96
CA VAL A 66 -3.62 -3.92 -6.44
C VAL A 66 -4.37 -5.11 -5.86
N GLY A 67 -4.00 -6.33 -6.26
CA GLY A 67 -4.59 -7.59 -5.81
C GLY A 67 -3.81 -8.25 -4.68
N GLN A 68 -2.74 -7.60 -4.17
CA GLN A 68 -1.93 -8.15 -3.09
C GLN A 68 -2.81 -8.44 -1.87
N GLN A 69 -2.58 -9.62 -1.29
CA GLN A 69 -3.22 -10.06 -0.06
C GLN A 69 -2.18 -10.26 1.03
N THR A 70 -2.51 -9.84 2.24
CA THR A 70 -1.78 -10.20 3.46
C THR A 70 -1.86 -11.71 3.70
N ARG A 71 -0.83 -12.27 4.34
CA ARG A 71 -0.71 -13.69 4.68
C ARG A 71 -0.60 -13.95 6.18
N GLU A 72 -0.72 -12.90 6.99
CA GLU A 72 -0.68 -12.99 8.45
C GLU A 72 -2.00 -13.58 8.95
N ALA A 73 -1.97 -14.54 9.87
CA ALA A 73 -3.16 -15.26 10.31
C ALA A 73 -4.30 -14.37 10.83
N GLU A 74 -3.96 -13.23 11.45
CA GLU A 74 -4.95 -12.27 11.99
C GLU A 74 -5.60 -11.39 10.93
N ASN A 75 -4.90 -11.17 9.80
CA ASN A 75 -5.33 -10.26 8.74
C ASN A 75 -5.39 -10.96 7.39
N GLU A 76 -5.46 -12.29 7.34
CA GLU A 76 -5.28 -13.07 6.11
C GLU A 76 -6.29 -12.66 5.03
N GLY A 77 -5.82 -12.51 3.79
CA GLY A 77 -6.67 -12.19 2.66
C GLY A 77 -7.05 -10.71 2.54
N THR A 78 -6.62 -9.85 3.48
CA THR A 78 -6.88 -8.41 3.44
C THR A 78 -6.23 -7.78 2.21
N THR A 79 -7.00 -6.98 1.47
CA THR A 79 -6.56 -6.21 0.30
C THR A 79 -6.68 -4.72 0.55
N ALA A 80 -6.02 -3.90 -0.28
CA ALA A 80 -6.19 -2.45 -0.25
C ALA A 80 -7.66 -2.01 -0.44
N LEU A 81 -8.41 -2.72 -1.28
CA LEU A 81 -9.83 -2.44 -1.50
C LEU A 81 -10.69 -2.73 -0.26
N ILE A 82 -10.42 -3.84 0.45
CA ILE A 82 -11.11 -4.16 1.71
C ILE A 82 -10.86 -3.05 2.74
N LEU A 83 -9.61 -2.62 2.91
CA LEU A 83 -9.27 -1.57 3.87
C LEU A 83 -9.92 -0.22 3.53
N ALA A 84 -9.93 0.18 2.26
CA ALA A 84 -10.61 1.40 1.82
C ALA A 84 -12.13 1.33 2.09
N ALA A 85 -12.74 0.17 1.85
CA ALA A 85 -14.17 -0.04 2.07
C ALA A 85 -14.54 -0.02 3.56
N MET A 86 -13.77 -0.71 4.41
CA MET A 86 -13.97 -0.76 5.86
C MET A 86 -13.90 0.63 6.51
N ASN A 87 -13.07 1.53 5.96
CA ASN A 87 -12.88 2.89 6.47
C ASN A 87 -13.70 3.95 5.71
N GLY A 88 -14.55 3.55 4.75
CA GLY A 88 -15.44 4.47 4.02
C GLY A 88 -14.73 5.39 3.01
N HIS A 89 -13.53 5.05 2.55
CA HIS A 89 -12.75 5.85 1.62
C HIS A 89 -13.16 5.62 0.16
N LEU A 90 -14.35 6.12 -0.20
CA LEU A 90 -14.99 5.92 -1.50
C LEU A 90 -14.10 6.34 -2.69
N ALA A 91 -13.35 7.44 -2.57
CA ALA A 91 -12.46 7.88 -3.65
C ALA A 91 -11.33 6.87 -3.90
N CYS A 92 -10.69 6.37 -2.85
CA CYS A 92 -9.68 5.31 -2.96
C CYS A 92 -10.26 4.04 -3.55
N MET A 93 -11.48 3.64 -3.15
CA MET A 93 -12.16 2.47 -3.73
C MET A 93 -12.33 2.61 -5.25
N LYS A 94 -12.78 3.78 -5.73
CA LYS A 94 -12.96 4.03 -7.17
C LYS A 94 -11.64 3.91 -7.92
N SER A 95 -10.56 4.50 -7.39
CA SER A 95 -9.24 4.41 -8.02
C SER A 95 -8.70 2.98 -8.01
N LEU A 96 -8.87 2.23 -6.92
CA LEU A 96 -8.47 0.82 -6.84
C LEU A 96 -9.24 -0.05 -7.84
N ILE A 97 -10.57 0.08 -7.92
CA ILE A 97 -11.39 -0.64 -8.90
C ILE A 97 -10.99 -0.26 -10.33
N GLY A 98 -10.76 1.03 -10.60
CA GLY A 98 -10.25 1.51 -11.89
C GLY A 98 -8.86 0.98 -12.23
N GLY A 99 -8.02 0.74 -11.22
CA GLY A 99 -6.71 0.10 -11.33
C GLY A 99 -6.76 -1.43 -11.47
N GLY A 100 -7.94 -2.04 -11.51
CA GLY A 100 -8.13 -3.47 -11.69
C GLY A 100 -8.25 -4.28 -10.39
N ALA A 101 -8.43 -3.63 -9.23
CA ALA A 101 -8.74 -4.33 -7.99
C ALA A 101 -10.08 -5.07 -8.15
N GLN A 102 -10.06 -6.37 -7.92
CA GLN A 102 -11.27 -7.19 -7.99
C GLN A 102 -12.09 -7.01 -6.72
N VAL A 103 -13.39 -6.74 -6.90
CA VAL A 103 -14.39 -6.93 -5.85
C VAL A 103 -14.62 -8.43 -5.72
N LYS A 104 -13.67 -9.15 -5.11
CA LYS A 104 -13.82 -10.60 -4.94
C LYS A 104 -15.01 -10.87 -4.00
N GLN A 105 -15.85 -11.81 -4.44
CA GLN A 105 -16.92 -12.45 -3.65
C GLN A 105 -16.34 -13.48 -2.69
#